data_AF-A0A0K8Q0N5-F1
#
_entry.id   AF-A0A0K8Q0N5-F1
#
_cell.length_a   1.000
_cell.length_b   1.000
_cell.length_c   1.000
_cell.angle_alpha   90.00
_cell.angle_beta   90.00
_cell.angle_gamma   90.00
#
_symmetry.space_group_name_H-M   'P 1'
#
loop_
_entity.id
_entity.type
_entity.pdbx_description
1 polymer ?
#
loop_
_entity_poly.entity_id
_entity_poly.type
_entity_poly.pdbx_seq_one_letter_code
_entity_poly.pdbx_strand_id
1 'polypeptide(L)' 'MLSSNNILKPSDGRPVTLPSQDMIIGLYHLTTKRVGSAGEGRVFSSVPEASWRSTSTSCT' A
#
# COMPACT_ATOMS: atom_id res chain seq x y z
N MET A 1 -15.99 25.04 -6.56
CA MET A 1 -16.38 24.13 -5.46
C MET A 1 -15.21 23.18 -5.22
N LEU A 2 -14.65 23.16 -4.00
CA LEU A 2 -13.44 22.37 -3.68
C LEU A 2 -13.81 20.90 -3.45
N SER A 3 -13.19 19.99 -4.21
CA SER A 3 -13.43 18.53 -4.11
C SER A 3 -12.99 17.95 -2.76
N SER A 4 -11.97 18.54 -2.12
CA SER A 4 -11.39 18.07 -0.86
C SER A 4 -12.34 18.09 0.34
N ASN A 5 -13.43 18.86 0.27
CA ASN A 5 -14.40 18.98 1.36
C ASN A 5 -15.54 17.93 1.28
N ASN A 6 -15.58 17.12 0.22
CA ASN A 6 -16.68 16.17 -0.06
C ASN A 6 -16.28 14.72 0.20
N ILE A 7 -15.66 14.45 1.35
CA ILE A 7 -15.14 13.11 1.68
C ILE A 7 -16.28 12.17 2.10
N LEU A 8 -17.34 12.71 2.70
CA LEU A 8 -18.47 11.93 3.24
C LEU A 8 -19.76 12.21 2.49
N LYS A 9 -20.59 11.17 2.29
CA LYS A 9 -21.95 11.33 1.80
C LYS A 9 -22.81 12.00 2.89
N PRO A 10 -23.47 13.14 2.61
CA PRO A 10 -24.26 13.86 3.61
C PRO A 10 -25.48 13.07 4.12
N SER A 11 -25.96 12.06 3.36
CA SER A 11 -27.12 11.26 3.73
C SER A 11 -26.80 10.05 4.62
N ASP A 12 -25.61 9.47 4.51
CA ASP A 12 -25.28 8.16 5.12
C ASP A 12 -23.94 8.14 5.86
N GLY A 13 -23.18 9.24 5.84
CA GLY A 13 -21.85 9.34 6.48
C GLY A 13 -20.80 8.40 5.90
N ARG A 14 -21.13 7.61 4.86
CA ARG A 14 -20.18 6.70 4.22
C ARG A 14 -19.16 7.49 3.42
N PRO A 15 -17.87 7.12 3.47
CA PRO A 15 -16.86 7.78 2.67
C PRO A 15 -17.16 7.57 1.19
N VAL A 16 -17.15 8.65 0.42
CA VAL A 16 -17.30 8.62 -1.05
C VAL A 16 -15.97 8.28 -1.71
N THR A 17 -14.87 8.61 -1.03
CA THR A 17 -13.49 8.39 -1.49
C THR A 17 -13.04 6.95 -1.23
N LEU A 18 -13.83 5.98 -1.70
CA LEU A 18 -13.39 4.60 -1.72
C LEU A 18 -12.29 4.45 -2.79
N PRO A 19 -11.21 3.71 -2.49
CA PRO A 19 -10.17 3.45 -3.49
C PRO A 19 -10.77 2.67 -4.68
N SER A 20 -10.33 3.02 -5.89
CA SER A 20 -10.67 2.29 -7.11
C SER A 20 -10.14 0.86 -7.08
N GLN A 21 -10.67 0.04 -7.99
CA GLN A 21 -10.33 -1.38 -8.09
C GLN A 21 -8.83 -1.63 -8.23
N ASP A 22 -8.11 -0.84 -9.05
CA ASP A 22 -6.66 -0.93 -9.22
C ASP A 22 -5.88 -0.69 -7.92
N MET A 23 -6.31 0.27 -7.11
CA MET A 23 -5.67 0.52 -5.81
C MET A 23 -5.90 -0.64 -4.84
N ILE A 24 -7.10 -1.23 -4.84
CA ILE A 24 -7.43 -2.38 -4.00
C ILE A 24 -6.59 -3.60 -4.41
N ILE A 25 -6.46 -3.88 -5.71
CA ILE A 25 -5.67 -5.00 -6.22
C ILE A 25 -4.18 -4.80 -5.90
N GLY A 26 -3.65 -3.58 -6.04
CA GLY A 26 -2.28 -3.25 -5.68
C GLY A 26 -2.00 -3.48 -4.19
N LEU A 27 -2.87 -2.99 -3.30
CA LEU A 27 -2.73 -3.21 -1.86
C LEU A 27 -2.85 -4.69 -1.48
N TYR A 28 -3.77 -5.42 -2.10
CA TYR A 28 -3.92 -6.86 -1.90
C TYR A 28 -2.63 -7.61 -2.28
N HIS A 29 -2.01 -7.24 -3.40
CA HIS A 29 -0.77 -7.87 -3.84
C HIS A 29 0.40 -7.61 -2.88
N LEU A 30 0.52 -6.38 -2.36
CA LEU A 30 1.60 -5.99 -1.46
C LEU A 30 1.47 -6.60 -0.05
N THR A 31 0.25 -6.82 0.42
CA THR A 31 -0.04 -7.35 1.77
C THR A 31 -0.14 -8.87 1.81
N THR A 32 -0.29 -9.53 0.67
CA THR A 32 -0.34 -10.99 0.60
C THR A 32 1.04 -11.59 0.84
N LYS A 33 1.17 -12.43 1.86
CA LYS A 33 2.40 -13.19 2.13
C LYS A 33 2.57 -14.30 1.09
N ARG A 34 3.70 -14.29 0.37
CA ARG A 34 4.11 -15.38 -0.52
C ARG A 34 5.22 -16.20 0.14
N VAL A 35 4.92 -17.48 0.41
CA VAL A 35 5.89 -18.45 0.94
C VAL A 35 6.95 -18.73 -0.14
N GLY A 36 8.23 -18.67 0.21
CA GLY A 36 9.37 -18.88 -0.69
C GLY A 36 9.82 -17.64 -1.47
N SER A 37 9.47 -16.42 -1.01
CA SER A 37 9.86 -15.19 -1.71
C SER A 37 11.31 -14.76 -1.41
N ALA A 38 11.95 -14.13 -2.39
CA ALA A 38 13.32 -13.63 -2.26
C ALA A 38 13.45 -12.66 -1.07
N GLY A 39 14.17 -13.07 -0.02
CA GLY A 39 14.35 -12.28 1.20
C GLY A 39 13.46 -12.67 2.39
N GLU A 40 12.76 -13.81 2.34
CA GLU A 40 12.10 -14.41 3.50
C GLU A 40 13.10 -14.64 4.65
N GLY A 41 12.71 -14.26 5.88
CA GLY A 41 13.57 -14.33 7.08
C GLY A 41 14.49 -13.12 7.32
N ARG A 42 14.44 -12.07 6.49
CA ARG A 42 15.17 -10.82 6.75
C ARG A 42 14.45 -10.02 7.84
N VAL A 43 15.15 -9.75 8.94
CA VAL A 43 14.69 -8.85 10.00
C VAL A 43 15.23 -7.45 9.70
N PHE A 44 14.34 -6.48 9.61
CA PHE A 44 14.68 -5.08 9.41
C PHE A 44 14.41 -4.31 10.69
N SER A 45 15.33 -3.40 11.04
CA SER A 45 15.21 -2.60 12.25
C SER A 45 14.28 -1.39 12.06
N SER A 46 14.10 -0.94 10.81
CA SER A 46 13.34 0.26 10.48
C SER A 46 12.80 0.26 9.04
N VAL A 47 11.69 0.98 8.81
CA VAL A 47 11.09 1.18 7.47
C VAL A 47 12.08 1.74 6.43
N PRO A 48 12.90 2.78 6.72
CA PRO A 48 13.86 3.29 5.74
C PRO A 48 14.92 2.26 5.31
N GLU A 49 15.35 1.37 6.21
CA GLU A 49 16.28 0.28 5.89
C GLU A 49 15.65 -0.72 4.90
N ALA A 50 14.38 -1.06 5.11
CA ALA A 50 13.63 -1.95 4.23
C ALA A 50 13.47 -1.34 2.82
N SER A 51 13.13 -0.05 2.73
CA SER A 51 12.99 0.66 1.45
C SER A 51 14.30 0.71 0.68
N TRP A 52 15.40 1.11 1.33
CA TRP A 52 16.73 1.16 0.71
C TRP A 52 17.16 -0.19 0.10
N ARG A 53 16.98 -1.28 0.87
CA ARG A 53 17.38 -2.61 0.42
C ARG A 53 16.49 -3.17 -0.69
N SER A 54 15.22 -2.75 -0.75
CA SER A 54 14.33 -3.10 -1.85
C SER A 54 14.78 -2.46 -3.18
N THR A 55 15.27 -1.22 -3.14
CA THR A 55 15.75 -0.49 -4.32
C THR A 55 17.13 -0.93 -4.79
N SER A 56 18.03 -1.32 -3.87
CA SER A 56 19.37 -1.79 -4.25
C SER A 56 19.36 -3.19 -4.87
N THR A 57 18.40 -4.05 -4.50
CA THR A 57 18.26 -5.39 -5.09
C THR A 57 17.78 -5.35 -6.54
N SER A 58 17.07 -4.30 -6.96
CA SER A 58 16.59 -4.14 -8.35
C SER A 58 17.63 -3.60 -9.33
N CYS A 59 18.85 -3.28 -8.89
CA CYS A 59 19.90 -2.67 -9.71
C CYS A 59 21.08 -3.62 -10.04
N THR A 60 20.94 -4.92 -9.74
CA THR A 60 21.87 -6.01 -10.08
C THR A 60 21.13 -7.11 -10.78
#